data_AF-A0A8H5M1D1-F1
#
_entry.id   AF-A0A8H5M1D1-F1
#
_cell.length_a   1.000
_cell.length_b   1.000
_cell.length_c   1.000
_cell.angle_alpha   90.00
_cell.angle_beta   90.00
_cell.angle_gamma   90.00
#
_symmetry.space_group_name_H-M   'P 1'
#
loop_
_entity.id
_entity.type
_entity.pdbx_description
1 polymer ?
#
loop_
_entity_poly.entity_id
_entity_poly.type
_entity_poly.pdbx_seq_one_letter_code
_entity_poly.pdbx_strand_id
1 'polypeptide(L)'
;MFFPLLPPSSTLLPRTSLRLLHVSTVNARHLVGPPHPISHLRPIIYDDAPPPPKPATLSHPYSLQEFHPEPASNSNAYEMQWKLQRQQLDDVSQNFWLDSNTRFEAAKDAVLAGLPESATPLDKENALSEFYRQWLMRESERIDEYAELWRARNWTTILLAARVHYSKLPSRMASLFRSKKS
;
A
#
# COMPACT_ATOMS: atom_id res chain seq x y z
N MET A 1 -79.53 24.88 18.69
CA MET A 1 -79.87 23.45 18.52
C MET A 1 -78.82 22.61 19.22
N PHE A 2 -79.27 21.51 19.83
CA PHE A 2 -78.60 20.64 20.80
C PHE A 2 -77.54 19.68 20.20
N PHE A 3 -76.60 19.26 21.08
CA PHE A 3 -75.56 18.19 21.07
C PHE A 3 -75.95 16.84 20.42
N PRO A 4 -75.03 15.88 20.06
CA PRO A 4 -74.09 15.17 20.99
C PRO A 4 -72.72 14.65 20.43
N LEU A 5 -71.63 14.57 21.25
CA LEU A 5 -71.00 13.44 21.99
C LEU A 5 -69.99 12.51 21.21
N LEU A 6 -68.68 12.67 21.53
CA LEU A 6 -67.62 11.65 21.88
C LEU A 6 -67.21 10.50 20.88
N PRO A 7 -66.02 9.83 20.97
CA PRO A 7 -64.81 10.02 21.79
C PRO A 7 -63.45 9.78 20.98
N PRO A 8 -62.31 9.26 21.51
CA PRO A 8 -60.97 9.73 21.13
C PRO A 8 -60.19 8.75 20.22
N SER A 9 -59.23 9.26 19.44
CA SER A 9 -58.20 8.41 18.83
C SER A 9 -56.83 8.94 19.18
N SER A 10 -56.29 8.43 20.28
CA SER A 10 -54.86 8.46 20.58
C SER A 10 -54.12 7.69 19.49
N THR A 11 -53.64 8.40 18.47
CA THR A 11 -52.62 7.86 17.57
C THR A 11 -51.30 7.89 18.31
N LEU A 12 -50.98 6.77 18.97
CA LEU A 12 -49.61 6.45 19.34
C LEU A 12 -48.81 6.35 18.03
N LEU A 13 -48.11 7.43 17.67
CA LEU A 13 -47.08 7.36 16.65
C LEU A 13 -46.06 6.31 17.13
N PRO A 14 -45.77 5.26 16.34
CA PRO A 14 -44.67 4.39 16.66
C PRO A 14 -43.41 5.26 16.60
N ARG A 15 -42.75 5.41 17.75
CA ARG A 15 -41.35 5.83 17.83
C ARG A 15 -40.58 4.91 16.92
N THR A 16 -40.34 5.35 15.70
CA THR A 16 -39.33 4.77 14.84
C THR A 16 -38.03 4.93 15.61
N SER A 17 -37.56 3.84 16.21
CA SER A 17 -36.18 3.74 16.64
C SER A 17 -35.33 4.02 15.41
N LEU A 18 -34.89 5.27 15.28
CA LEU A 18 -33.80 5.62 14.40
C LEU A 18 -32.63 4.77 14.87
N ARG A 19 -32.40 3.64 14.19
CA ARG A 19 -31.12 2.98 14.19
C ARG A 19 -30.15 3.98 13.59
N LEU A 20 -29.62 4.85 14.43
CA LEU A 20 -28.39 5.56 14.16
C LEU A 20 -27.33 4.46 14.05
N LEU A 21 -27.16 3.96 12.83
CA LEU A 21 -25.95 3.28 12.44
C LEU A 21 -24.85 4.31 12.68
N HIS A 22 -24.23 4.24 13.86
CA HIS A 22 -23.02 4.95 14.17
C HIS A 22 -21.94 4.30 13.29
N VAL A 23 -21.90 4.73 12.03
CA VAL A 23 -20.72 4.61 11.20
C VAL A 23 -19.72 5.52 11.88
N SER A 24 -18.94 4.96 12.81
CA SER A 24 -17.69 5.60 13.20
C SER A 24 -17.00 5.92 11.89
N THR A 25 -16.74 7.20 11.64
CA THR A 25 -15.81 7.65 10.62
C THR A 25 -14.47 7.02 10.97
N VAL A 26 -14.26 5.77 10.54
CA VAL A 26 -12.93 5.18 10.46
C VAL A 26 -12.19 6.19 9.61
N ASN A 27 -11.28 6.96 10.22
CA ASN A 27 -10.39 7.84 9.49
C ASN A 27 -9.82 7.01 8.35
N ALA A 28 -10.34 7.20 7.15
CA ALA A 28 -9.97 6.41 5.99
C ALA A 28 -8.58 6.90 5.60
N ARG A 29 -7.57 6.37 6.29
CA ARG A 29 -6.18 6.67 6.01
C ARG A 29 -5.91 6.11 4.63
N HIS A 30 -5.66 7.00 3.69
CA HIS A 30 -5.29 6.63 2.35
C HIS A 30 -3.89 6.03 2.40
N LEU A 31 -3.79 4.70 2.43
CA LEU A 31 -2.54 3.94 2.56
C LEU A 31 -1.75 3.86 1.25
N VAL A 32 -2.00 4.78 0.33
CA VAL A 32 -1.37 4.83 -0.99
C VAL A 32 -0.99 6.28 -1.26
N GLY A 33 0.23 6.56 -1.68
CA GLY A 33 0.65 7.92 -2.00
C GLY A 33 0.08 8.45 -3.32
N PRO A 34 0.40 9.70 -3.66
CA PRO A 34 0.24 10.22 -5.02
C PRO A 34 1.13 9.43 -6.01
N PRO A 35 0.79 9.43 -7.31
CA PRO A 35 1.63 8.81 -8.33
C PRO A 35 2.97 9.53 -8.44
N HIS A 36 4.06 8.78 -8.60
CA HIS A 36 5.39 9.32 -8.83
C HIS A 36 5.49 9.96 -10.23
N PRO A 37 6.14 11.12 -10.41
CA PRO A 37 6.11 11.88 -11.68
C PRO A 37 6.72 11.16 -12.89
N ILE A 38 7.67 10.26 -12.68
CA ILE A 38 8.35 9.51 -13.76
C ILE A 38 7.85 8.07 -13.86
N SER A 39 7.98 7.28 -12.78
CA SER A 39 7.53 5.87 -12.78
C SER A 39 6.00 5.69 -12.79
N HIS A 40 5.21 6.72 -12.48
CA HIS A 40 3.74 6.67 -12.33
C HIS A 40 3.21 5.67 -11.27
N LEU A 41 4.09 4.96 -10.58
CA LEU A 41 3.73 4.05 -9.50
C LEU A 41 3.32 4.83 -8.26
N ARG A 42 2.47 4.21 -7.45
CA ARG A 42 1.94 4.79 -6.22
C ARG A 42 2.55 4.07 -5.01
N PRO A 43 3.25 4.79 -4.12
CA PRO A 43 3.90 4.15 -2.98
C PRO A 43 2.85 3.65 -1.99
N ILE A 44 3.06 2.46 -1.42
CA ILE A 44 2.17 1.89 -0.40
C ILE A 44 2.66 2.36 0.98
N ILE A 45 1.75 2.93 1.77
CA ILE A 45 2.03 3.37 3.13
C ILE A 45 1.65 2.22 4.08
N TYR A 46 2.67 1.56 4.60
CA TYR A 46 2.53 0.51 5.59
C TYR A 46 2.14 1.08 6.96
N ASP A 47 0.96 0.72 7.46
CA ASP A 47 0.43 1.14 8.77
C ASP A 47 1.05 0.38 9.95
N ASP A 48 1.77 -0.69 9.63
CA ASP A 48 2.46 -1.59 10.55
C ASP A 48 3.96 -1.28 10.69
N ALA A 49 4.40 -0.15 10.14
CA ALA A 49 5.70 0.45 10.42
C ALA A 49 5.77 0.88 11.90
N PRO A 50 6.94 0.74 12.57
CA PRO A 50 7.11 1.28 13.90
C PRO A 50 6.78 2.78 13.88
N PRO A 51 5.97 3.29 14.82
CA PRO A 51 5.71 4.72 14.88
C PRO A 51 7.04 5.47 14.99
N PRO A 52 7.18 6.63 14.33
CA PRO A 52 8.39 7.43 14.47
C PRO A 52 8.65 7.70 15.95
N PRO A 53 9.92 7.69 16.40
CA PRO A 53 10.24 7.94 17.79
C PRO A 53 9.62 9.28 18.20
N LYS A 54 8.88 9.27 19.32
CA LYS A 54 8.29 10.50 19.86
C LYS A 54 9.40 11.55 20.00
N PRO A 55 9.17 12.81 19.61
CA PRO A 55 10.19 13.85 19.72
C PRO A 55 10.68 13.89 21.17
N ALA A 56 11.94 13.50 21.36
CA ALA A 56 12.56 13.44 22.67
C ALA A 56 12.76 14.88 23.15
N THR A 57 11.87 15.36 24.02
CA THR A 57 12.09 16.61 24.76
C THR A 57 13.28 16.50 25.73
N LEU A 58 13.92 15.33 25.81
CA LEU A 58 15.15 15.06 26.55
C LEU A 58 16.09 14.22 25.66
N SER A 59 17.06 14.88 25.02
CA SER A 59 18.15 14.24 24.30
C SER A 59 19.11 13.60 25.32
N HIS A 60 18.89 12.34 25.65
CA HIS A 60 19.84 11.54 26.40
C HIS A 60 20.49 10.53 25.43
N PRO A 61 21.82 10.32 25.47
CA PRO A 61 22.53 9.41 24.55
C PRO A 61 22.07 7.94 24.64
N TYR A 62 21.38 7.60 25.72
CA TYR A 62 20.72 6.31 25.94
C TYR A 62 19.22 6.53 26.11
N SER A 63 18.40 5.82 25.33
CA SER A 63 16.95 5.94 25.44
C SER A 63 16.47 4.96 26.51
N LEU A 64 15.75 5.42 27.55
CA LEU A 64 15.19 4.51 28.57
C LEU A 64 14.26 3.43 27.99
N GLN A 65 13.85 3.60 26.73
CA GLN A 65 13.09 2.61 25.96
C GLN A 65 13.87 1.33 25.67
N GLU A 66 15.20 1.39 25.60
CA GLU A 66 16.06 0.22 25.34
C GLU A 66 16.23 -0.68 26.58
N PHE A 67 15.92 -0.17 27.78
CA PHE A 67 16.03 -0.89 29.06
C PHE A 67 14.71 -1.45 29.57
N HIS A 68 13.62 -1.32 28.80
CA HIS A 68 12.37 -1.97 29.16
C HIS A 68 12.49 -3.49 28.96
N PRO A 69 12.01 -4.30 29.92
CA PRO A 69 12.07 -5.76 29.82
C PRO A 69 11.23 -6.20 28.63
N GLU A 70 11.92 -6.69 27.59
CA GLU A 70 11.43 -7.38 26.39
C GLU A 70 10.21 -6.72 25.71
N PRO A 71 10.30 -6.27 24.43
CA PRO A 71 9.09 -5.99 23.67
C PRO A 71 8.22 -7.24 23.76
N ALA A 72 6.97 -7.10 24.23
CA ALA A 72 6.05 -8.21 24.48
C ALA A 72 6.30 -9.32 23.45
N SER A 73 6.61 -10.53 23.91
CA SER A 73 6.89 -11.87 23.29
C SER A 73 6.33 -12.20 21.88
N ASN A 74 5.67 -11.24 21.26
CA ASN A 74 4.93 -11.21 20.03
C ASN A 74 5.72 -10.53 18.89
N SER A 75 6.89 -9.91 19.15
CA SER A 75 7.82 -9.45 18.10
C SER A 75 8.49 -10.67 17.46
N ASN A 76 7.71 -11.39 16.70
CA ASN A 76 8.17 -12.55 15.96
C ASN A 76 9.24 -12.10 14.95
N ALA A 77 10.46 -12.63 15.03
CA ALA A 77 11.53 -12.32 14.08
C ALA A 77 11.08 -12.50 12.62
N TYR A 78 10.20 -13.48 12.36
CA TYR A 78 9.59 -13.70 11.04
C TYR A 78 8.70 -12.54 10.60
N GLU A 79 8.02 -11.86 11.53
CA GLU A 79 7.14 -10.72 11.23
C GLU A 79 7.95 -9.49 10.82
N MET A 80 9.04 -9.20 11.53
CA MET A 80 9.95 -8.13 11.13
C MET A 80 10.56 -8.42 9.76
N GLN A 81 11.03 -9.65 9.54
CA GLN A 81 11.60 -10.07 8.26
C GLN A 81 10.59 -9.93 7.11
N TRP A 82 9.35 -10.39 7.33
CA TRP A 82 8.29 -10.27 6.34
C TRP A 82 7.96 -8.82 6.00
N LYS A 83 7.90 -7.93 7.00
CA LYS A 83 7.65 -6.50 6.80
C LYS A 83 8.74 -5.84 5.97
N LEU A 84 10.01 -6.08 6.32
CA LEU A 84 11.15 -5.56 5.58
C LEU A 84 11.17 -6.07 4.13
N GLN A 85 10.91 -7.36 3.93
CA GLN A 85 10.89 -7.97 2.60
C GLN A 85 9.83 -7.33 1.67
N ARG A 86 8.65 -6.97 2.20
CA ARG A 86 7.62 -6.27 1.42
C ARG A 86 8.07 -4.89 0.97
N GLN A 87 8.64 -4.09 1.88
CA GLN A 87 9.15 -2.76 1.55
C GLN A 87 10.26 -2.83 0.49
N GLN A 88 11.21 -3.75 0.65
CA GLN A 88 12.27 -3.97 -0.32
C GLN A 88 11.76 -4.41 -1.70
N LEU A 89 10.66 -5.17 -1.75
CA LEU A 89 10.04 -5.58 -3.01
C LEU A 89 9.44 -4.38 -3.73
N ASP A 90 8.76 -3.50 -2.99
CA ASP A 90 8.21 -2.25 -3.54
C ASP A 90 9.32 -1.32 -4.04
N ASP A 91 10.41 -1.18 -3.27
CA ASP A 91 11.57 -0.37 -3.67
C ASP A 91 12.19 -0.87 -4.97
N VAL A 92 12.33 -2.19 -5.13
CA VAL A 92 12.84 -2.79 -6.37
C VAL A 92 11.93 -2.50 -7.56
N SER A 93 10.62 -2.65 -7.39
CA SER A 93 9.65 -2.29 -8.43
C SER A 93 9.76 -0.81 -8.79
N GLN A 94 9.74 0.07 -7.79
CA GLN A 94 9.83 1.51 -7.99
C GLN A 94 11.11 1.91 -8.73
N ASN A 95 12.26 1.39 -8.30
CA ASN A 95 13.55 1.71 -8.92
C ASN A 95 13.65 1.18 -10.35
N PHE A 96 13.15 -0.03 -10.61
CA PHE A 96 13.16 -0.61 -11.95
C PHE A 96 12.37 0.26 -12.95
N TRP A 97 11.14 0.61 -12.59
CA TRP A 97 10.26 1.40 -13.45
C TRP A 97 10.70 2.85 -13.57
N LEU A 98 11.29 3.42 -12.50
CA LEU A 98 11.92 4.74 -12.56
C LEU A 98 13.05 4.78 -13.58
N ASP A 99 13.97 3.80 -13.55
CA ASP A 99 15.08 3.73 -14.48
C ASP A 99 14.62 3.46 -15.92
N SER A 100 13.69 2.51 -16.12
CA SER A 100 13.16 2.20 -17.45
C SER A 100 12.49 3.40 -18.10
N ASN A 101 11.63 4.11 -17.36
CA ASN A 101 10.96 5.31 -17.88
C ASN A 101 11.93 6.46 -18.11
N THR A 102 12.95 6.63 -17.26
CA THR A 102 13.97 7.67 -17.45
C THR A 102 14.76 7.44 -18.74
N ARG A 103 15.21 6.20 -18.99
CA ARG A 103 15.92 5.85 -20.22
C ARG A 103 15.02 5.95 -21.45
N PHE A 104 13.76 5.55 -21.32
CA PHE A 104 12.78 5.65 -22.41
C PHE A 104 12.57 7.10 -22.84
N GLU A 105 12.30 8.01 -21.89
CA GLU A 105 12.08 9.43 -22.17
C GLU A 105 13.33 10.09 -22.75
N ALA A 106 14.51 9.82 -22.18
CA ALA A 106 15.77 10.34 -22.72
C ALA A 106 16.05 9.87 -24.15
N ALA A 107 15.78 8.59 -24.46
CA ALA A 107 15.99 8.03 -25.79
C ALA A 107 14.96 8.58 -26.80
N LYS A 108 13.71 8.75 -26.39
CA LYS A 108 12.66 9.39 -27.19
C LYS A 108 13.04 10.82 -27.56
N ASP A 109 13.51 11.60 -26.59
CA ASP A 109 13.95 12.97 -26.81
C ASP A 109 15.16 13.03 -27.74
N ALA A 110 16.11 12.10 -27.62
CA ALA A 110 17.26 12.01 -28.51
C ALA A 110 16.85 11.72 -29.97
N VAL A 111 15.86 10.85 -30.20
CA VAL A 111 15.32 10.57 -31.53
C VAL A 111 14.68 11.82 -32.13
N LEU A 112 13.89 12.54 -31.34
CA LEU A 112 13.23 13.77 -31.79
C LEU A 112 14.22 14.91 -32.05
N ALA A 113 15.26 15.05 -31.22
CA ALA A 113 16.31 16.04 -31.38
C ALA A 113 17.23 15.77 -32.58
N GLY A 114 17.35 14.51 -33.01
CA GLY A 114 18.11 14.12 -34.19
C GLY A 114 17.41 14.41 -35.52
N LEU A 115 16.12 14.77 -35.51
CA LEU A 115 15.38 15.09 -36.72
C LEU A 115 15.70 16.52 -37.20
N PRO A 116 15.70 16.76 -38.52
CA PRO A 116 15.88 18.11 -39.04
C PRO A 116 14.73 19.01 -38.61
N GLU A 117 14.98 20.31 -38.42
CA GLU A 117 13.94 21.28 -38.04
C GLU A 117 12.80 21.38 -39.08
N SER A 118 13.09 21.03 -40.34
CA SER A 118 12.11 20.97 -41.43
C SER A 118 11.26 19.69 -41.43
N ALA A 119 11.46 18.76 -40.50
CA ALA A 119 10.74 17.49 -40.45
C ALA A 119 9.23 17.72 -40.29
N THR A 120 8.44 17.05 -41.12
CA THR A 120 6.99 17.10 -41.03
C THR A 120 6.50 16.33 -39.79
N PRO A 121 5.26 16.57 -39.32
CA PRO A 121 4.67 15.76 -38.25
C PRO A 121 4.68 14.26 -38.57
N LEU A 122 4.46 13.89 -39.83
CA LEU A 122 4.47 12.49 -40.27
C LEU A 122 5.86 11.85 -40.16
N ASP A 123 6.93 12.61 -40.46
CA ASP A 123 8.31 12.11 -40.31
C ASP A 123 8.63 11.83 -38.84
N LYS A 124 8.13 12.68 -37.92
CA LYS A 124 8.27 12.48 -36.46
C LYS A 124 7.53 11.22 -36.00
N GLU A 125 6.31 10.99 -36.48
CA GLU A 125 5.54 9.79 -36.15
C GLU A 125 6.21 8.51 -36.65
N ASN A 126 6.76 8.53 -37.86
CA ASN A 126 7.51 7.39 -38.42
C ASN A 126 8.79 7.10 -37.60
N ALA A 127 9.55 8.15 -37.24
CA ALA A 127 10.74 8.01 -36.41
C ALA A 127 10.40 7.45 -35.01
N LEU A 128 9.33 7.93 -34.38
CA LEU A 128 8.86 7.42 -33.10
C LEU A 128 8.39 5.97 -33.21
N SER A 129 7.70 5.59 -34.28
CA SER A 129 7.23 4.22 -34.50
C SER A 129 8.39 3.21 -34.57
N GLU A 130 9.44 3.55 -35.33
CA GLU A 130 10.66 2.73 -35.37
C GLU A 130 11.38 2.70 -34.03
N PHE A 131 11.44 3.83 -33.32
CA PHE A 131 11.99 3.89 -31.97
C PHE A 131 11.24 2.95 -31.00
N TYR A 132 9.91 2.99 -30.95
CA TYR A 132 9.11 2.12 -30.09
C TYR A 132 9.38 0.64 -30.36
N ARG A 133 9.43 0.26 -31.63
CA ARG A 133 9.75 -1.10 -32.05
C ARG A 133 11.14 -1.52 -31.54
N GLN A 134 12.15 -0.68 -31.74
CA GLN A 134 13.51 -0.97 -31.29
C GLN A 134 13.63 -0.99 -29.77
N TRP A 135 12.94 -0.09 -29.07
CA TRP A 135 12.91 -0.04 -27.61
C TRP A 135 12.37 -1.35 -27.03
N LEU A 136 11.20 -1.81 -27.50
CA LEU A 136 10.59 -3.05 -27.04
C LEU A 136 11.50 -4.27 -27.27
N MET A 137 12.14 -4.36 -28.43
CA MET A 137 13.07 -5.46 -28.75
C MET A 137 14.32 -5.47 -27.85
N ARG A 138 14.78 -4.31 -27.38
CA ARG A 138 15.95 -4.21 -26.49
C ARG A 138 15.56 -4.40 -25.02
N GLU A 139 14.42 -3.87 -24.62
CA GLU A 139 13.98 -3.87 -23.23
C GLU A 139 13.31 -5.20 -22.84
N SER A 140 12.92 -6.05 -23.80
CA SER A 140 12.26 -7.33 -23.53
C SER A 140 13.08 -8.25 -22.62
N GLU A 141 14.38 -8.41 -22.88
CA GLU A 141 15.27 -9.26 -22.07
C GLU A 141 15.34 -8.76 -20.63
N ARG A 142 15.48 -7.45 -20.44
CA ARG A 142 15.51 -6.82 -19.13
C ARG A 142 14.18 -6.93 -18.39
N ILE A 143 13.05 -6.88 -19.10
CA ILE A 143 11.71 -7.09 -18.52
C ILE A 143 11.56 -8.55 -18.08
N ASP A 144 12.06 -9.50 -18.87
CA ASP A 144 12.01 -10.93 -18.52
C ASP A 144 12.82 -11.22 -17.26
N GLU A 145 14.06 -10.70 -17.18
CA GLU A 145 14.90 -10.79 -15.97
C GLU A 145 14.20 -10.17 -14.75
N TYR A 146 13.60 -8.99 -14.92
CA TYR A 146 12.83 -8.35 -13.86
C TYR A 146 11.62 -9.21 -13.44
N ALA A 147 10.89 -9.79 -14.39
CA ALA A 147 9.73 -10.62 -14.11
C ALA A 147 10.11 -11.89 -13.35
N GLU A 148 11.26 -12.50 -13.63
CA GLU A 148 11.80 -13.62 -12.86
C GLU A 148 12.17 -13.21 -11.43
N LEU A 149 12.95 -12.14 -11.29
CA LEU A 149 13.35 -11.61 -9.98
C LEU A 149 12.14 -11.22 -9.12
N TRP A 150 11.18 -10.54 -9.71
CA TRP A 150 9.95 -10.11 -9.06
C TRP A 150 9.14 -11.31 -8.59
N ARG A 151 8.95 -12.34 -9.43
CA ARG A 151 8.25 -13.57 -9.05
C ARG A 151 8.95 -14.30 -7.92
N ALA A 152 10.27 -14.48 -7.99
CA ALA A 152 11.05 -15.16 -6.96
C ALA A 152 10.95 -14.45 -5.59
N ARG A 153 11.04 -13.12 -5.59
CA ARG A 153 10.88 -12.31 -4.36
C ARG A 153 9.46 -12.38 -3.80
N ASN A 154 8.43 -12.34 -4.65
CA ASN A 154 7.03 -12.50 -4.21
C ASN A 154 6.80 -13.87 -3.56
N TRP A 155 7.34 -14.95 -4.13
CA TRP A 155 7.26 -16.28 -3.52
C TRP A 155 7.90 -16.33 -2.14
N THR A 156 9.07 -15.70 -1.99
CA THR A 156 9.73 -15.57 -0.68
C THR A 156 8.86 -14.81 0.32
N THR A 157 8.25 -13.70 -0.09
CA THR A 157 7.32 -12.91 0.73
C THR A 157 6.10 -13.72 1.17
N ILE A 158 5.50 -14.51 0.29
CA ILE A 158 4.34 -15.35 0.59
C ILE A 158 4.71 -16.45 1.60
N LEU A 159 5.86 -17.09 1.44
CA LEU A 159 6.35 -18.10 2.38
C LEU A 159 6.60 -17.50 3.77
N LEU A 160 7.20 -16.31 3.84
CA LEU A 160 7.40 -15.59 5.10
C LEU A 160 6.06 -15.22 5.74
N ALA A 161 5.09 -14.72 4.96
CA ALA A 161 3.74 -14.43 5.45
C ALA A 161 3.10 -15.68 6.06
N ALA A 162 3.18 -16.83 5.38
CA ALA A 162 2.65 -18.09 5.88
C ALA A 162 3.29 -18.50 7.22
N ARG A 163 4.62 -18.35 7.37
CA ARG A 163 5.34 -18.61 8.63
C ARG A 163 4.87 -17.66 9.76
N VAL A 164 4.71 -16.37 9.46
CA VAL A 164 4.18 -15.39 10.42
C VAL A 164 2.77 -15.74 10.86
N HIS A 165 1.90 -16.16 9.94
CA HIS A 165 0.55 -16.58 10.29
C HIS A 165 0.54 -17.85 11.13
N TYR A 166 1.35 -18.86 10.76
CA TYR A 166 1.44 -20.13 11.49
C TYR A 166 1.92 -19.94 12.93
N SER A 167 3.00 -19.18 13.14
CA SER A 167 3.54 -18.87 14.46
C SER A 167 2.57 -18.09 15.38
N LYS A 168 1.58 -17.39 14.81
CA LYS A 168 0.52 -16.70 15.57
C LYS A 168 -0.68 -17.60 15.89
N LEU A 169 -0.78 -18.81 15.34
CA LEU A 169 -1.91 -19.72 15.60
C LEU A 169 -1.98 -20.19 17.07
N PRO A 170 -0.88 -20.61 17.73
CA PRO A 170 -0.94 -21.09 19.11
C PRO A 170 -1.41 -20.02 20.11
N SER A 171 -0.93 -18.78 19.95
CA SER A 171 -1.30 -17.66 20.81
C SER A 171 -2.77 -17.24 20.63
N ARG A 172 -3.28 -17.31 19.41
CA ARG A 172 -4.71 -17.13 19.12
C ARG A 172 -5.56 -18.22 19.76
N MET A 173 -5.19 -19.50 19.62
CA MET A 173 -5.92 -20.59 20.25
C MET A 173 -5.91 -20.47 21.78
N ALA A 174 -4.74 -20.18 22.39
CA ALA A 174 -4.62 -19.97 23.83
C ALA A 174 -5.52 -18.83 24.36
N SER A 175 -5.65 -17.72 23.62
CA SER A 175 -6.55 -16.61 23.98
C SER A 175 -8.04 -17.01 23.96
N LEU A 176 -8.45 -17.86 23.01
CA LEU A 176 -9.82 -18.37 22.90
C LEU A 176 -10.18 -19.29 24.07
N PHE A 177 -9.26 -20.17 24.48
CA PHE A 177 -9.46 -21.03 25.65
C PHE A 177 -9.46 -20.27 26.98
N ARG A 178 -8.72 -19.16 27.08
CA ARG A 178 -8.73 -18.28 28.26
C ARG A 178 -10.04 -17.49 28.39
N SER A 179 -10.60 -17.04 27.27
CA SER A 179 -11.87 -16.29 27.24
C SER A 179 -13.10 -17.12 27.63
N LYS A 180 -13.06 -18.46 27.51
CA LYS A 180 -14.17 -19.36 27.88
C LYS A 180 -14.23 -19.72 29.37
N LYS A 181 -13.20 -19.37 30.16
CA LYS A 181 -13.12 -19.68 31.60
C LYS A 181 -13.50 -18.50 32.51
N SER A 182 -13.96 -17.38 31.95
CA SER A 182 -14.45 -16.21 32.69
C SER A 182 -15.95 -16.03 32.55
#